data_AF-A0AAV2YY23-F1
#
_entry.id   AF-A0AAV2YY23-F1
#
_cell.length_a   1.000
_cell.length_b   1.000
_cell.length_c   1.000
_cell.angle_alpha   90.00
_cell.angle_beta   90.00
_cell.angle_gamma   90.00
#
_symmetry.space_group_name_H-M   'P 1'
#
loop_
_entity.id
_entity.type
_entity.pdbx_description
1 polymer ?
#
loop_
_entity_poly.entity_id
_entity_poly.type
_entity_poly.pdbx_seq_one_letter_code
_entity_poly.pdbx_strand_id
1 'polypeptide(L)'
;MGALGVWEGFWVLPWWDSCVLFSSWIAFFVFARIFFTWWLFQDYEVKAWSTQALFCVSFMFSFSIFEIVLFELTNVMQVASRQFVWRVDLIAMTYLIVLVLPFALFYNGAREYGFKRQHAVLSAGVCLAVYLYCFWKLGNVLHGSEPMQTSVTEAQALFSIRNFVSRVSLLGVVFMAILSGFGAVNCPYEYMAFFWRRVAEEDIAFIEKRLRHNLDILIAKKKRLVFEQIAMSRRRAGSGGTRQGSFGSMVSKALSLFRSSATEETYIKSLETEIETLESLGKELFLEVHDMRDVQERSRRSRTLRGQVFNFLGYIMSGFCVYKMFMSTINVVFRRNREKDPITDAIEKLLYVWPSLAEMINLRFISEFASLAFVGILVFSQTRGFLLTLVKIFRAWSSTVSSNSVVLWLAHLMGMYFVSSFVLMRMNLNATHRQRIDEVLGDIEFNVYHRYFDITFVLSALCSIGILGLLKFSKASRTQNDYSAHDKFP
;
A
#
# COMPACT_ATOMS: atom_id res chain seq x y z
N MET A 1 -11.47 -25.96 -22.54
CA MET A 1 -12.93 -25.70 -22.51
C MET A 1 -13.14 -24.20 -22.33
N GLY A 2 -13.46 -23.51 -23.42
CA GLY A 2 -13.50 -22.04 -23.49
C GLY A 2 -14.75 -21.44 -22.84
N ALA A 3 -14.78 -20.11 -22.76
CA ALA A 3 -15.81 -19.26 -22.13
C ALA A 3 -17.28 -19.65 -22.44
N LEU A 4 -17.54 -20.39 -23.53
CA LEU A 4 -18.86 -20.93 -23.87
C LEU A 4 -19.40 -21.95 -22.85
N GLY A 5 -18.55 -22.77 -22.21
CA GLY A 5 -18.99 -23.73 -21.19
C GLY A 5 -19.34 -23.13 -19.82
N VAL A 6 -18.97 -21.86 -19.58
CA VAL A 6 -19.33 -21.14 -18.34
C VAL A 6 -20.81 -20.76 -18.39
N TRP A 7 -21.31 -20.29 -19.54
CA TRP A 7 -22.70 -19.85 -19.68
C TRP A 7 -23.72 -20.99 -19.68
N GLU A 8 -23.33 -22.21 -20.08
CA GLU A 8 -24.21 -23.39 -19.97
C GLU A 8 -24.46 -23.80 -18.51
N GLY A 9 -23.53 -23.54 -17.59
CA GLY A 9 -23.71 -23.82 -16.16
C GLY A 9 -24.65 -22.85 -15.44
N PHE A 10 -24.83 -21.63 -15.95
CA PHE A 10 -25.68 -20.60 -15.35
C PHE A 10 -27.16 -21.01 -15.30
N TRP A 11 -27.62 -21.77 -16.30
CA TRP A 11 -29.01 -22.25 -16.39
C TRP A 11 -29.28 -23.54 -15.61
N VAL A 12 -28.26 -24.14 -15.01
CA VAL A 12 -28.33 -25.42 -14.27
C VAL A 12 -28.20 -25.19 -12.75
N LEU A 13 -27.99 -23.96 -12.30
CA LEU A 13 -27.89 -23.64 -10.88
C LEU A 13 -29.24 -23.84 -10.18
N PRO A 14 -29.28 -24.57 -9.04
CA PRO A 14 -30.46 -24.61 -8.20
C PRO A 14 -30.90 -23.19 -7.81
N TRP A 15 -32.21 -22.96 -7.75
CA TRP A 15 -32.77 -21.65 -7.37
C TRP A 15 -32.28 -21.18 -5.99
N TRP A 16 -32.18 -22.11 -5.03
CA TRP A 16 -31.65 -21.82 -3.69
C TRP A 16 -30.22 -21.29 -3.73
N ASP A 17 -29.34 -22.00 -4.45
CA ASP A 17 -27.91 -21.65 -4.58
C ASP A 17 -27.75 -20.27 -5.25
N SER A 18 -28.58 -20.00 -6.26
CA SER A 18 -28.61 -18.70 -6.94
C SER A 18 -29.10 -17.58 -6.01
N CYS A 19 -30.16 -17.80 -5.23
CA CYS A 19 -30.64 -16.82 -4.26
C CYS A 19 -29.59 -16.49 -3.20
N VAL A 20 -28.89 -17.50 -2.66
CA VAL A 20 -27.81 -17.30 -1.70
C VAL A 20 -26.70 -16.46 -2.31
N LEU A 21 -26.23 -16.81 -3.51
CA LEU A 21 -25.18 -16.07 -4.22
C LEU A 21 -25.55 -14.60 -4.49
N PHE A 22 -26.72 -14.35 -5.09
CA PHE A 22 -27.13 -12.97 -5.40
C PHE A 22 -27.33 -12.16 -4.12
N SER A 23 -27.85 -12.78 -3.05
CA SER A 23 -27.99 -12.10 -1.77
C SER A 23 -26.64 -11.71 -1.18
N SER A 24 -25.62 -12.56 -1.27
CA SER A 24 -24.29 -12.26 -0.75
C SER A 24 -23.57 -11.20 -1.58
N TRP A 25 -23.67 -11.27 -2.92
CA TRP A 25 -23.14 -10.22 -3.80
C TRP A 25 -23.77 -8.86 -3.54
N ILE A 26 -25.10 -8.79 -3.41
CA ILE A 26 -25.79 -7.54 -3.07
C ILE A 26 -25.34 -7.04 -1.69
N ALA A 27 -25.25 -7.93 -0.69
CA ALA A 27 -24.81 -7.57 0.65
C ALA A 27 -23.38 -7.01 0.65
N PHE A 28 -22.43 -7.66 -0.04
CA PHE A 28 -21.06 -7.18 -0.14
C PHE A 28 -20.94 -5.88 -0.94
N PHE A 29 -21.73 -5.70 -2.00
CA PHE A 29 -21.75 -4.47 -2.76
C PHE A 29 -22.26 -3.29 -1.92
N VAL A 30 -23.37 -3.49 -1.18
CA VAL A 30 -23.93 -2.49 -0.27
C VAL A 30 -22.95 -2.19 0.86
N PHE A 31 -22.34 -3.22 1.46
CA PHE A 31 -21.32 -3.06 2.48
C PHE A 31 -20.11 -2.27 1.95
N ALA A 32 -19.61 -2.60 0.76
CA ALA A 32 -18.52 -1.87 0.12
C ALA A 32 -18.87 -0.41 -0.09
N ARG A 33 -20.11 -0.12 -0.50
CA ARG A 33 -20.61 1.23 -0.71
C ARG A 33 -20.67 2.04 0.58
N ILE A 34 -21.16 1.42 1.67
CA ILE A 34 -21.19 2.03 3.01
C ILE A 34 -19.77 2.26 3.50
N PHE A 35 -18.90 1.25 3.44
CA PHE A 35 -17.50 1.35 3.84
C PHE A 35 -16.77 2.47 3.08
N PHE A 36 -16.98 2.55 1.77
CA PHE A 36 -16.41 3.59 0.92
C PHE A 36 -16.86 4.99 1.36
N THR A 37 -18.16 5.19 1.56
CA THR A 37 -18.75 6.51 1.83
C THR A 37 -18.51 6.97 3.27
N TRP A 38 -18.63 6.07 4.24
CA TRP A 38 -18.62 6.42 5.67
C TRP A 38 -17.23 6.32 6.30
N TRP A 39 -16.40 5.36 5.88
CA TRP A 39 -15.11 5.10 6.53
C TRP A 39 -13.92 5.62 5.75
N LEU A 40 -13.95 5.50 4.43
CA LEU A 40 -12.78 5.77 3.60
C LEU A 40 -12.75 7.21 3.07
N PHE A 41 -13.90 7.80 2.72
CA PHE A 41 -13.99 9.10 2.05
C PHE A 41 -14.86 10.13 2.78
N GLN A 42 -14.98 10.05 4.11
CA GLN A 42 -15.82 10.96 4.90
C GLN A 42 -15.53 12.45 4.62
N ASP A 43 -14.28 12.80 4.26
CA ASP A 43 -13.83 14.17 4.02
C ASP A 43 -13.46 14.48 2.55
N TYR A 44 -13.68 13.56 1.60
CA TYR A 44 -13.18 13.69 0.22
C TYR A 44 -14.31 13.47 -0.82
N GLU A 45 -14.63 14.52 -1.58
CA GLU A 45 -15.61 14.45 -2.68
C GLU A 45 -15.07 13.65 -3.87
N VAL A 46 -15.35 12.35 -3.91
CA VAL A 46 -15.10 11.53 -5.10
C VAL A 46 -16.18 11.87 -6.15
N LYS A 47 -15.78 12.58 -7.21
CA LYS A 47 -16.70 13.19 -8.18
C LYS A 47 -17.30 12.22 -9.20
N ALA A 48 -16.70 11.04 -9.41
CA ALA A 48 -17.12 10.12 -10.47
C ALA A 48 -17.83 8.88 -9.92
N TRP A 49 -19.09 8.68 -10.29
CA TRP A 49 -19.85 7.46 -9.97
C TRP A 49 -19.14 6.18 -10.44
N SER A 50 -18.49 6.22 -11.61
CA SER A 50 -17.81 5.07 -12.21
C SER A 50 -16.63 4.57 -11.38
N THR A 51 -15.81 5.44 -10.78
CA THR A 51 -14.66 5.02 -9.96
C THR A 51 -15.11 4.35 -8.67
N GLN A 52 -16.19 4.87 -8.07
CA GLN A 52 -16.78 4.28 -6.88
C GLN A 52 -17.42 2.91 -7.18
N ALA A 53 -18.12 2.78 -8.33
CA ALA A 53 -18.69 1.52 -8.76
C ALA A 53 -17.60 0.46 -9.00
N LEU A 54 -16.49 0.82 -9.67
CA LEU A 54 -15.35 -0.09 -9.89
C LEU A 54 -14.72 -0.57 -8.58
N PHE A 55 -14.59 0.32 -7.58
CA PHE A 55 -14.14 -0.08 -6.24
C PHE A 55 -15.12 -1.07 -5.58
N CYS A 56 -16.42 -0.78 -5.58
CA CYS A 56 -17.43 -1.62 -4.95
C CYS A 56 -17.54 -2.99 -5.63
N VAL A 57 -17.45 -3.05 -6.96
CA VAL A 57 -17.47 -4.31 -7.71
C VAL A 57 -16.19 -5.13 -7.43
N SER A 58 -15.02 -4.50 -7.42
CA SER A 58 -13.77 -5.18 -7.04
C SER A 58 -13.84 -5.74 -5.61
N PHE A 59 -14.44 -4.98 -4.68
CA PHE A 59 -14.63 -5.39 -3.29
C PHE A 59 -15.56 -6.60 -3.18
N MET A 60 -16.71 -6.53 -3.88
CA MET A 60 -17.73 -7.57 -3.89
C MET A 60 -17.15 -8.91 -4.32
N PHE A 61 -16.49 -8.96 -5.48
CA PHE A 61 -15.89 -10.20 -5.97
C PHE A 61 -14.72 -10.68 -5.10
N SER A 62 -13.94 -9.75 -4.52
CA SER A 62 -12.86 -10.10 -3.58
C SER A 62 -13.38 -10.82 -2.33
N PHE A 63 -14.49 -10.34 -1.76
CA PHE A 63 -15.12 -10.95 -0.59
C PHE A 63 -15.85 -12.24 -0.93
N SER A 64 -16.49 -12.29 -2.10
CA SER A 64 -17.13 -13.51 -2.62
C SER A 64 -16.14 -14.69 -2.72
N ILE A 65 -14.91 -14.46 -3.19
CA ILE A 65 -13.87 -15.51 -3.25
C ILE A 65 -13.65 -16.17 -1.87
N PHE A 66 -13.58 -15.38 -0.80
CA PHE A 66 -13.40 -15.89 0.56
C PHE A 66 -14.67 -16.49 1.16
N GLU A 67 -15.84 -15.92 0.87
CA GLU A 67 -17.12 -16.50 1.27
C GLU A 67 -17.26 -17.92 0.71
N ILE A 68 -16.96 -18.14 -0.58
CA ILE A 68 -17.07 -19.47 -1.17
C ILE A 68 -16.06 -20.45 -0.56
N VAL A 69 -14.90 -20.00 -0.07
CA VAL A 69 -13.99 -20.86 0.73
C VAL A 69 -14.65 -21.28 2.05
N LEU A 70 -15.39 -20.40 2.71
CA LEU A 70 -16.15 -20.76 3.91
C LEU A 70 -17.31 -21.71 3.56
N PHE A 71 -18.00 -21.52 2.43
CA PHE A 71 -19.04 -22.43 1.97
C PHE A 71 -18.51 -23.81 1.58
N GLU A 72 -17.29 -23.88 1.06
CA GLU A 72 -16.60 -25.14 0.79
C GLU A 72 -16.34 -25.93 2.08
N LEU A 73 -15.94 -25.25 3.17
CA LEU A 73 -15.67 -25.89 4.45
C LEU A 73 -16.95 -26.24 5.23
N THR A 74 -17.99 -25.41 5.10
CA THR A 74 -19.29 -25.63 5.76
C THR A 74 -20.24 -26.50 4.94
N ASN A 75 -19.84 -26.90 3.72
CA ASN A 75 -20.67 -27.59 2.73
C ASN A 75 -22.02 -26.90 2.46
N VAL A 76 -22.03 -25.58 2.52
CA VAL A 76 -23.17 -24.76 2.06
C VAL A 76 -23.10 -24.72 0.53
N MET A 77 -24.25 -24.87 -0.16
CA MET A 77 -24.36 -24.94 -1.63
C MET A 77 -23.90 -26.29 -2.24
N GLN A 78 -24.28 -26.58 -3.49
CA GLN A 78 -23.77 -27.76 -4.20
C GLN A 78 -22.32 -27.57 -4.70
N VAL A 79 -21.56 -28.66 -4.84
CA VAL A 79 -20.15 -28.61 -5.28
C VAL A 79 -20.02 -27.96 -6.67
N ALA A 80 -20.90 -28.31 -7.61
CA ALA A 80 -20.91 -27.74 -8.96
C ALA A 80 -21.17 -26.22 -8.95
N SER A 81 -22.13 -25.77 -8.13
CA SER A 81 -22.43 -24.36 -7.92
C SER A 81 -21.23 -23.60 -7.37
N ARG A 82 -20.51 -24.16 -6.38
CA ARG A 82 -19.31 -23.52 -5.80
C ARG A 82 -18.19 -23.36 -6.83
N GLN A 83 -17.93 -24.42 -7.60
CA GLN A 83 -16.92 -24.37 -8.66
C GLN A 83 -17.28 -23.36 -9.74
N PHE A 84 -18.57 -23.25 -10.08
CA PHE A 84 -19.05 -22.23 -11.01
C PHE A 84 -18.79 -20.81 -10.49
N VAL A 85 -19.19 -20.52 -9.24
CA VAL A 85 -18.98 -19.19 -8.64
C VAL A 85 -17.50 -18.84 -8.55
N TRP A 86 -16.64 -19.77 -8.10
CA TRP A 86 -15.19 -19.53 -8.09
C TRP A 86 -14.64 -19.19 -9.48
N ARG A 87 -15.10 -19.86 -10.54
CA ARG A 87 -14.69 -19.52 -11.91
C ARG A 87 -15.16 -18.12 -12.28
N VAL A 88 -16.40 -17.76 -12.00
CA VAL A 88 -16.95 -16.42 -12.30
C VAL A 88 -16.17 -15.34 -11.55
N ASP A 89 -15.99 -15.50 -10.24
CA ASP A 89 -15.30 -14.51 -9.40
C ASP A 89 -13.83 -14.34 -9.82
N LEU A 90 -13.11 -15.43 -10.09
CA LEU A 90 -11.71 -15.37 -10.54
C LEU A 90 -11.59 -14.74 -11.92
N ILE A 91 -12.50 -15.03 -12.87
CA ILE A 91 -12.53 -14.38 -14.19
C ILE A 91 -12.82 -12.90 -14.04
N ALA A 92 -13.85 -12.54 -13.26
CA ALA A 92 -14.25 -11.16 -13.04
C ALA A 92 -13.13 -10.35 -12.39
N MET A 93 -12.50 -10.86 -11.32
CA MET A 93 -11.38 -10.21 -10.65
C MET A 93 -10.17 -10.06 -11.57
N THR A 94 -9.84 -11.10 -12.32
CA THR A 94 -8.74 -11.06 -13.29
C THR A 94 -8.98 -9.99 -14.35
N TYR A 95 -10.19 -9.93 -14.91
CA TYR A 95 -10.56 -8.92 -15.91
C TYR A 95 -10.53 -7.50 -15.33
N LEU A 96 -11.02 -7.32 -14.09
CA LEU A 96 -10.95 -6.05 -13.39
C LEU A 96 -9.50 -5.59 -13.17
N ILE A 97 -8.64 -6.47 -12.68
CA ILE A 97 -7.24 -6.14 -12.36
C ILE A 97 -6.42 -5.92 -13.62
N VAL A 98 -6.54 -6.76 -14.65
CA VAL A 98 -5.64 -6.72 -15.81
C VAL A 98 -6.07 -5.69 -16.86
N LEU A 99 -7.38 -5.44 -17.01
CA LEU A 99 -7.89 -4.62 -18.10
C LEU A 99 -8.64 -3.38 -17.62
N VAL A 100 -9.69 -3.54 -16.81
CA VAL A 100 -10.61 -2.44 -16.49
C VAL A 100 -9.98 -1.39 -15.58
N LEU A 101 -9.38 -1.80 -14.47
CA LEU A 101 -8.78 -0.88 -13.49
C LEU A 101 -7.55 -0.16 -14.06
N PRO A 102 -6.59 -0.83 -14.75
CA PRO A 102 -5.46 -0.14 -15.38
C PRO A 102 -5.90 0.85 -16.46
N PHE A 103 -6.89 0.49 -17.29
CA PHE A 103 -7.44 1.42 -18.28
C PHE A 103 -8.07 2.64 -17.62
N ALA A 104 -8.87 2.44 -16.56
CA ALA A 104 -9.45 3.54 -15.79
C ALA A 104 -8.38 4.42 -15.13
N LEU A 105 -7.31 3.82 -14.60
CA LEU A 105 -6.17 4.55 -14.02
C LEU A 105 -5.47 5.42 -15.06
N PHE A 106 -5.10 4.85 -16.21
CA PHE A 106 -4.41 5.60 -17.26
C PHE A 106 -5.30 6.68 -17.88
N TYR A 107 -6.60 6.42 -18.04
CA TYR A 107 -7.55 7.42 -18.52
C TYR A 107 -7.71 8.59 -17.54
N ASN A 108 -7.88 8.32 -16.24
CA ASN A 108 -7.99 9.40 -15.25
C ASN A 108 -6.67 10.18 -15.11
N GLY A 109 -5.53 9.49 -15.10
CA GLY A 109 -4.22 10.13 -15.12
C GLY A 109 -4.04 11.05 -16.33
N ALA A 110 -4.38 10.59 -17.54
CA ALA A 110 -4.31 11.42 -18.75
C ALA A 110 -5.26 12.64 -18.68
N ARG A 111 -6.44 12.49 -18.06
CA ARG A 111 -7.37 13.61 -17.86
C ARG A 111 -6.85 14.63 -16.85
N GLU A 112 -6.13 14.19 -15.81
CA GLU A 112 -5.48 15.07 -14.82
C GLU A 112 -4.35 15.90 -15.45
N TYR A 113 -3.59 15.33 -16.38
CA TYR A 113 -2.58 16.07 -17.17
C TYR A 113 -3.17 17.03 -18.22
N GLY A 114 -4.50 17.13 -18.34
CA GLY A 114 -5.16 18.11 -19.21
C GLY A 114 -5.44 17.64 -20.63
N PHE A 115 -5.27 16.35 -20.95
CA PHE A 115 -5.57 15.83 -22.30
C PHE A 115 -7.08 15.90 -22.60
N LYS A 116 -7.43 16.30 -23.84
CA LYS A 116 -8.81 16.20 -24.35
C LYS A 116 -9.27 14.74 -24.37
N ARG A 117 -10.58 14.49 -24.24
CA ARG A 117 -11.16 13.14 -24.07
C ARG A 117 -10.68 12.13 -25.12
N GLN A 118 -10.59 12.53 -26.40
CA GLN A 118 -10.13 11.66 -27.48
C GLN A 118 -8.65 11.25 -27.33
N HIS A 119 -7.77 12.22 -27.05
CA HIS A 119 -6.35 11.94 -26.81
C HIS A 119 -6.11 11.18 -25.51
N ALA A 120 -6.95 11.41 -24.48
CA ALA A 120 -6.88 10.68 -23.22
C ALA A 120 -7.25 9.19 -23.37
N VAL A 121 -8.21 8.86 -24.23
CA VAL A 121 -8.53 7.44 -24.55
C VAL A 121 -7.39 6.80 -25.32
N LEU A 122 -6.80 7.52 -26.30
CA LEU A 122 -5.67 7.01 -27.07
C LEU A 122 -4.44 6.77 -26.18
N SER A 123 -4.07 7.75 -25.34
CA SER A 123 -2.95 7.62 -24.43
C SER A 123 -3.17 6.51 -23.40
N ALA A 124 -4.39 6.40 -22.86
CA ALA A 124 -4.75 5.29 -21.97
C ALA A 124 -4.66 3.93 -22.67
N GLY A 125 -5.06 3.83 -23.95
CA GLY A 125 -4.92 2.62 -24.76
C GLY A 125 -3.46 2.22 -24.99
N VAL A 126 -2.58 3.18 -25.28
CA VAL A 126 -1.14 2.94 -25.43
C VAL A 126 -0.52 2.50 -24.11
N CYS A 127 -0.82 3.19 -23.00
CA CYS A 127 -0.34 2.79 -21.68
C CYS A 127 -0.86 1.41 -21.27
N LEU A 128 -2.12 1.09 -21.59
CA LEU A 128 -2.69 -0.24 -21.37
C LEU A 128 -1.95 -1.30 -22.19
N ALA A 129 -1.63 -1.04 -23.46
CA ALA A 129 -0.88 -1.98 -24.28
C ALA A 129 0.52 -2.24 -23.71
N VAL A 130 1.22 -1.20 -23.23
CA VAL A 130 2.51 -1.34 -22.54
C VAL A 130 2.35 -2.14 -21.24
N TYR A 131 1.32 -1.85 -20.44
CA TYR A 131 1.01 -2.60 -19.23
C TYR A 131 0.77 -4.08 -19.53
N LEU A 132 -0.05 -4.39 -20.53
CA LEU A 132 -0.34 -5.77 -20.96
C LEU A 132 0.91 -6.47 -21.48
N TYR A 133 1.80 -5.77 -22.20
CA TYR A 133 3.08 -6.31 -22.63
C TYR A 133 3.99 -6.63 -21.44
N CYS A 134 4.11 -5.73 -20.46
CA CYS A 134 4.85 -5.97 -19.23
C CYS A 134 4.26 -7.13 -18.41
N PHE A 135 2.93 -7.17 -18.28
CA PHE A 135 2.21 -8.25 -17.63
C PHE A 135 2.41 -9.59 -18.35
N TRP A 136 2.47 -9.57 -19.68
CA TRP A 136 2.76 -10.75 -20.48
C TRP A 136 4.19 -11.24 -20.26
N LYS A 137 5.17 -10.32 -20.31
CA LYS A 137 6.59 -10.62 -20.08
C LYS A 137 6.85 -11.14 -18.67
N LEU A 138 6.15 -10.64 -17.66
CA LEU A 138 6.25 -11.11 -16.28
C LEU A 138 5.94 -12.61 -16.16
N GLY A 139 4.94 -13.11 -16.91
CA GLY A 139 4.62 -14.53 -16.89
C GLY A 139 5.71 -15.41 -17.49
N ASN A 140 6.51 -14.91 -18.43
CA ASN A 140 7.61 -15.68 -19.01
C ASN A 140 8.76 -15.86 -17.99
N VAL A 141 8.93 -14.90 -17.06
CA VAL A 141 9.88 -15.03 -15.94
C VAL A 141 9.46 -16.13 -14.97
N LEU A 142 8.15 -16.34 -14.81
CA LEU A 142 7.59 -17.39 -13.95
C LEU A 142 7.75 -18.80 -14.53
N HIS A 143 7.59 -18.96 -15.85
CA HIS A 143 7.67 -20.26 -16.54
C HIS A 143 9.08 -20.63 -17.01
N GLY A 144 10.07 -19.73 -16.89
CA GLY A 144 11.46 -19.99 -17.29
C GLY A 144 12.20 -21.04 -16.44
N SER A 145 11.57 -21.54 -15.37
CA SER A 145 12.12 -22.57 -14.49
C SER A 145 11.51 -23.97 -14.64
N GLU A 146 10.54 -24.17 -15.53
CA GLU A 146 9.94 -25.48 -15.79
C GLU A 146 10.03 -25.86 -17.29
N PRO A 147 10.45 -27.10 -17.62
CA PRO A 147 10.39 -27.58 -18.99
C PRO A 147 8.93 -27.68 -19.42
N MET A 148 8.61 -26.98 -20.50
CA MET A 148 7.32 -27.01 -21.19
C MET A 148 6.89 -28.45 -21.46
N GLN A 149 6.00 -29.01 -20.62
CA GLN A 149 5.30 -30.23 -20.98
C GLN A 149 4.30 -29.88 -22.09
N THR A 150 4.65 -30.44 -23.24
CA THR A 150 4.03 -30.47 -24.56
C THR A 150 2.50 -30.60 -24.58
N SER A 151 1.92 -30.02 -25.66
CA SER A 151 0.66 -30.42 -26.32
C SER A 151 -0.68 -29.77 -25.93
N VAL A 152 -0.73 -28.44 -25.78
CA VAL A 152 -1.99 -27.70 -26.09
C VAL A 152 -1.66 -26.49 -26.94
N THR A 153 -2.36 -26.34 -28.06
CA THR A 153 -2.21 -25.28 -29.07
C THR A 153 -1.92 -23.94 -28.42
N GLU A 154 -0.79 -23.31 -28.74
CA GLU A 154 -0.26 -22.11 -28.08
C GLU A 154 -1.32 -20.99 -27.96
N ALA A 155 -2.23 -20.88 -28.94
CA ALA A 155 -3.34 -19.93 -28.92
C ALA A 155 -4.39 -20.17 -27.82
N GLN A 156 -4.67 -21.41 -27.42
CA GLN A 156 -5.58 -21.74 -26.32
C GLN A 156 -4.91 -21.60 -24.95
N ALA A 157 -3.58 -21.74 -24.88
CA ALA A 157 -2.79 -21.45 -23.68
C ALA A 157 -2.66 -19.93 -23.40
N LEU A 158 -2.65 -19.10 -24.46
CA LEU A 158 -2.58 -17.63 -24.35
C LEU A 158 -3.79 -17.01 -23.63
N PHE A 159 -4.98 -17.61 -23.71
CA PHE A 159 -6.21 -17.12 -23.06
C PHE A 159 -6.68 -17.98 -21.89
N SER A 160 -5.85 -18.91 -21.40
CA SER A 160 -6.24 -19.76 -20.27
C SER A 160 -6.31 -18.94 -18.98
N ILE A 161 -7.47 -18.99 -18.30
CA ILE A 161 -7.72 -18.34 -17.00
C ILE A 161 -6.61 -18.62 -15.99
N ARG A 162 -6.08 -19.85 -15.99
CA ARG A 162 -4.97 -20.29 -15.14
C ARG A 162 -3.77 -19.37 -15.23
N ASN A 163 -3.36 -19.03 -16.45
CA ASN A 163 -2.15 -18.24 -16.70
C ASN A 163 -2.32 -16.79 -16.22
N PHE A 164 -3.52 -16.22 -16.38
CA PHE A 164 -3.79 -14.88 -15.89
C PHE A 164 -3.89 -14.84 -14.35
N VAL A 165 -4.63 -15.77 -13.75
CA VAL A 165 -4.76 -15.88 -12.29
C VAL A 165 -3.39 -16.09 -11.64
N SER A 166 -2.56 -16.96 -12.23
CA SER A 166 -1.18 -17.22 -11.77
C SER A 166 -0.32 -15.94 -11.76
N ARG A 167 -0.34 -15.17 -12.85
CA ARG A 167 0.44 -13.92 -12.98
C ARG A 167 -0.07 -12.81 -12.06
N VAL A 168 -1.39 -12.63 -11.96
CA VAL A 168 -2.00 -11.66 -11.02
C VAL A 168 -1.65 -12.02 -9.58
N SER A 169 -1.74 -13.31 -9.25
CA SER A 169 -1.41 -13.81 -7.91
C SER A 169 0.07 -13.59 -7.57
N LEU A 170 0.97 -13.72 -8.54
CA LEU A 170 2.39 -13.41 -8.33
C LEU A 170 2.61 -11.92 -8.02
N LEU A 171 1.96 -11.03 -8.77
CA LEU A 171 2.05 -9.58 -8.54
C LEU A 171 1.55 -9.20 -7.14
N GLY A 172 0.40 -9.72 -6.73
CA GLY A 172 -0.11 -9.47 -5.39
C GLY A 172 0.74 -10.12 -4.28
N VAL A 173 1.38 -11.27 -4.53
CA VAL A 173 2.33 -11.90 -3.59
C VAL A 173 3.55 -11.01 -3.38
N VAL A 174 4.13 -10.47 -4.46
CA VAL A 174 5.25 -9.52 -4.40
C VAL A 174 4.83 -8.27 -3.63
N PHE A 175 3.66 -7.71 -3.93
CA PHE A 175 3.13 -6.53 -3.23
C PHE A 175 2.94 -6.79 -1.72
N MET A 176 2.32 -7.91 -1.35
CA MET A 176 2.16 -8.31 0.05
C MET A 176 3.48 -8.52 0.76
N ALA A 177 4.46 -9.14 0.08
CA ALA A 177 5.77 -9.41 0.63
C ALA A 177 6.52 -8.10 0.93
N ILE A 178 6.40 -7.09 0.05
CA ILE A 178 6.97 -5.76 0.28
C ILE A 178 6.34 -5.10 1.51
N LEU A 179 5.00 -5.05 1.58
CA LEU A 179 4.33 -4.45 2.73
C LEU A 179 4.62 -5.20 4.04
N SER A 180 4.66 -6.53 3.99
CA SER A 180 4.98 -7.35 5.15
C SER A 180 6.45 -7.23 5.56
N GLY A 181 7.38 -7.08 4.61
CA GLY A 181 8.81 -6.90 4.86
C GLY A 181 9.09 -5.56 5.53
N PHE A 182 8.51 -4.47 4.99
CA PHE A 182 8.54 -3.15 5.63
C PHE A 182 7.94 -3.19 7.05
N GLY A 183 6.77 -3.80 7.21
CA GLY A 183 6.11 -3.94 8.51
C GLY A 183 6.90 -4.76 9.52
N ALA A 184 7.62 -5.81 9.08
CA ALA A 184 8.43 -6.66 9.95
C ALA A 184 9.65 -5.93 10.52
N VAL A 185 10.16 -4.89 9.85
CA VAL A 185 11.26 -4.07 10.35
C VAL A 185 10.73 -2.89 11.17
N ASN A 186 9.66 -2.25 10.69
CA ASN A 186 9.09 -1.09 11.36
C ASN A 186 8.39 -1.46 12.68
N CYS A 187 7.82 -2.66 12.81
CA CYS A 187 7.16 -3.09 14.04
C CYS A 187 8.12 -3.17 15.24
N PRO A 188 9.24 -3.90 15.19
CA PRO A 188 10.26 -3.83 16.24
C PRO A 188 10.75 -2.40 16.51
N TYR A 189 10.94 -1.60 15.47
CA TYR A 189 11.39 -0.22 15.62
C TYR A 189 10.39 0.67 16.39
N GLU A 190 9.09 0.51 16.13
CA GLU A 190 8.03 1.27 16.80
C GLU A 190 7.74 0.78 18.22
N TYR A 191 7.69 -0.54 18.43
CA TYR A 191 7.19 -1.13 19.68
C TYR A 191 8.27 -1.54 20.68
N MET A 192 9.53 -1.74 20.27
CA MET A 192 10.58 -2.16 21.20
C MET A 192 11.09 -0.94 21.99
N ALA A 193 10.91 -0.94 23.31
CA ALA A 193 11.33 0.19 24.16
C ALA A 193 12.84 0.47 24.12
N PHE A 194 13.65 -0.50 23.68
CA PHE A 194 15.07 -0.30 23.40
C PHE A 194 15.34 0.78 22.35
N PHE A 195 14.49 0.90 21.33
CA PHE A 195 14.65 1.92 20.28
C PHE A 195 14.04 3.28 20.67
N TRP A 196 13.38 3.37 21.82
CA TRP A 196 12.80 4.63 22.28
C TRP A 196 13.88 5.55 22.85
N ARG A 197 14.07 6.70 22.19
CA ARG A 197 14.85 7.80 22.75
C ARG A 197 14.10 8.35 23.97
N ARG A 198 14.75 8.44 25.12
CA ARG A 198 14.22 9.22 26.24
C ARG A 198 14.39 10.70 25.90
N VAL A 199 13.27 11.43 25.86
CA VAL A 199 13.24 12.85 25.56
C VAL A 199 12.92 13.59 26.86
N ALA A 200 13.82 14.48 27.28
CA ALA A 200 13.58 15.35 28.43
C ALA A 200 12.74 16.56 28.01
N GLU A 201 11.99 17.16 28.95
CA GLU A 201 11.17 18.35 28.66
C GLU A 201 12.00 19.57 28.26
N GLU A 202 13.23 19.65 28.79
CA GLU A 202 14.20 20.70 28.45
C GLU A 202 14.60 20.68 26.98
N ASP A 203 14.79 19.50 26.39
CA ASP A 203 15.15 19.34 24.97
C ASP A 203 14.00 19.81 24.07
N ILE A 204 12.75 19.49 24.44
CA ILE A 204 11.56 19.94 23.70
C ILE A 204 11.44 21.46 23.78
N ALA A 205 11.61 22.02 24.98
CA ALA A 205 11.53 23.47 25.19
C ALA A 205 12.61 24.22 24.39
N PHE A 206 13.82 23.67 24.27
CA PHE A 206 14.90 24.22 23.48
C PHE A 206 14.57 24.28 21.99
N ILE A 207 14.12 23.17 21.39
CA ILE A 207 13.77 23.12 19.95
C ILE A 207 12.53 23.97 19.68
N GLU A 208 11.54 23.98 20.56
CA GLU A 208 10.40 24.89 20.43
C GLU A 208 10.82 26.37 20.46
N LYS A 209 11.79 26.73 21.30
CA LYS A 209 12.35 28.08 21.31
C LYS A 209 13.05 28.41 19.99
N ARG A 210 13.81 27.47 19.42
CA ARG A 210 14.45 27.59 18.10
C ARG A 210 13.41 27.74 16.97
N LEU A 211 12.32 26.97 17.02
CA LEU A 211 11.21 27.07 16.07
C LEU A 211 10.51 28.42 16.17
N ARG A 212 10.17 28.89 17.38
CA ARG A 212 9.55 30.21 17.59
C ARG A 212 10.46 31.32 17.05
N HIS A 213 11.76 31.26 17.35
CA HIS A 213 12.73 32.23 16.85
C HIS A 213 12.82 32.23 15.31
N ASN A 214 12.83 31.05 14.67
CA ASN A 214 12.80 30.95 13.21
C ASN A 214 11.52 31.55 12.62
N LEU A 215 10.36 31.27 13.22
CA LEU A 215 9.08 31.84 12.81
C LEU A 215 9.06 33.36 12.93
N ASP A 216 9.65 33.94 13.99
CA ASP A 216 9.74 35.39 14.15
C ASP A 216 10.58 36.04 13.04
N ILE A 217 11.74 35.46 12.70
CA ILE A 217 12.57 35.92 11.58
C ILE A 217 11.82 35.77 10.26
N LEU A 218 11.16 34.63 10.03
CA LEU A 218 10.40 34.36 8.82
C LEU A 218 9.27 35.38 8.64
N ILE A 219 8.50 35.66 9.70
CA ILE A 219 7.42 36.65 9.69
C ILE A 219 8.00 38.05 9.40
N ALA A 220 9.12 38.41 10.04
CA ALA A 220 9.77 39.69 9.80
C ALA A 220 10.23 39.85 8.33
N LYS A 221 10.83 38.80 7.73
CA LYS A 221 11.26 38.82 6.33
C LYS A 221 10.10 38.80 5.34
N LYS A 222 9.04 38.03 5.60
CA LYS A 222 7.81 38.07 4.79
C LYS A 222 7.15 39.43 4.82
N LYS A 223 7.05 40.07 6.00
CA LYS A 223 6.58 41.46 6.12
C LYS A 223 7.44 42.41 5.29
N ARG A 224 8.77 42.29 5.40
CA ARG A 224 9.71 43.10 4.61
C ARG A 224 9.52 42.92 3.11
N LEU A 225 9.37 41.68 2.63
CA LEU A 225 9.12 41.39 1.22
C LEU A 225 7.84 42.08 0.72
N VAL A 226 6.75 42.02 1.48
CA VAL A 226 5.49 42.70 1.13
C VAL A 226 5.68 44.22 1.08
N PHE A 227 6.38 44.80 2.06
CA PHE A 227 6.68 46.24 2.05
C PHE A 227 7.48 46.66 0.81
N GLU A 228 8.51 45.91 0.43
CA GLU A 228 9.32 46.18 -0.77
C GLU A 228 8.51 46.00 -2.07
N GLN A 229 7.66 44.98 -2.15
CA GLN A 229 6.77 44.78 -3.30
C GLN A 229 5.77 45.94 -3.46
N ILE A 230 5.21 46.44 -2.36
CA ILE A 230 4.32 47.61 -2.37
C ILE A 230 5.10 48.86 -2.76
N ALA A 231 6.32 49.06 -2.24
CA ALA A 231 7.18 50.19 -2.59
C ALA A 231 7.56 50.19 -4.07
N MET A 232 7.95 49.04 -4.63
CA MET A 232 8.20 48.87 -6.07
C MET A 232 6.94 49.16 -6.90
N SER A 233 5.78 48.65 -6.48
CA SER A 233 4.51 48.90 -7.19
C SER A 233 4.16 50.38 -7.21
N ARG A 234 4.37 51.10 -6.10
CA ARG A 234 4.20 52.56 -6.01
C ARG A 234 5.20 53.31 -6.89
N ARG A 235 6.47 52.89 -6.93
CA ARG A 235 7.50 53.51 -7.80
C ARG A 235 7.22 53.29 -9.28
N ARG A 236 6.75 52.10 -9.67
CA ARG A 236 6.29 51.80 -11.04
C ARG A 236 5.08 52.64 -11.43
N ALA A 237 4.13 52.86 -10.52
CA ALA A 237 2.97 53.73 -10.77
C ALA A 237 3.33 55.23 -10.84
N GLY A 238 4.30 55.69 -10.04
CA GLY A 238 4.75 57.09 -10.00
C GLY A 238 5.62 57.54 -11.18
N SER A 239 6.16 56.61 -11.97
CA SER A 239 7.02 56.91 -13.13
C SER A 239 6.25 57.37 -14.39
N GLY A 240 4.92 57.44 -14.35
CA GLY A 240 4.06 57.82 -15.49
C GLY A 240 3.81 59.32 -15.67
N GLY A 241 4.34 60.20 -14.81
CA GLY A 241 4.06 61.63 -14.87
C GLY A 241 5.29 62.49 -14.56
N THR A 242 5.87 63.12 -15.59
CA THR A 242 6.11 64.58 -15.70
C THR A 242 7.07 64.82 -16.88
N ARG A 243 6.55 65.44 -17.94
CA ARG A 243 7.28 66.01 -19.08
C ARG A 243 8.08 67.25 -18.61
N GLN A 244 9.37 67.34 -18.98
CA GLN A 244 10.06 68.53 -19.57
C GLN A 244 11.58 68.51 -19.28
N GLY A 245 12.39 68.49 -20.36
CA GLY A 245 13.75 69.08 -20.39
C GLY A 245 14.97 68.16 -20.24
N SER A 246 15.81 68.11 -21.30
CA SER A 246 17.23 67.70 -21.37
C SER A 246 17.56 66.24 -21.75
N PHE A 247 18.03 66.08 -23.00
CA PHE A 247 18.37 64.81 -23.68
C PHE A 247 19.57 64.08 -23.06
N GLY A 248 20.53 64.79 -22.45
CA GLY A 248 21.67 64.19 -21.74
C GLY A 248 21.34 63.65 -20.34
N SER A 249 20.27 64.14 -19.72
CA SER A 249 19.77 63.65 -18.42
C SER A 249 18.86 62.43 -18.56
N MET A 250 18.24 62.24 -19.73
CA MET A 250 17.33 61.11 -19.98
C MET A 250 18.06 59.77 -20.13
N VAL A 251 19.21 59.73 -20.81
CA VAL A 251 19.98 58.48 -20.97
C VAL A 251 20.61 58.06 -19.64
N SER A 252 21.12 59.02 -18.85
CA SER A 252 21.68 58.75 -17.52
C SER A 252 20.59 58.35 -16.50
N LYS A 253 19.38 58.93 -16.57
CA LYS A 253 18.22 58.48 -15.77
C LYS A 253 17.65 57.15 -16.21
N ALA A 254 17.59 56.87 -17.52
CA ALA A 254 17.12 55.59 -18.03
C ALA A 254 18.09 54.46 -17.66
N LEU A 255 19.40 54.71 -17.81
CA LEU A 255 20.45 53.76 -17.41
C LEU A 255 20.51 53.56 -15.90
N SER A 256 20.32 54.62 -15.09
CA SER A 256 20.30 54.50 -13.63
C SER A 256 19.03 53.81 -13.12
N LEU A 257 17.87 54.03 -13.75
CA LEU A 257 16.62 53.32 -13.44
C LEU A 257 16.67 51.85 -13.87
N PHE A 258 17.30 51.52 -15.01
CA PHE A 258 17.46 50.14 -15.44
C PHE A 258 18.46 49.39 -14.54
N ARG A 259 19.56 50.06 -14.15
CA ARG A 259 20.54 49.50 -13.20
C ARG A 259 19.95 49.38 -11.78
N SER A 260 19.14 50.32 -11.31
CA SER A 260 18.49 50.22 -10.00
C SER A 260 17.39 49.17 -10.00
N SER A 261 16.59 49.06 -11.07
CA SER A 261 15.56 48.03 -11.25
C SER A 261 16.17 46.62 -11.26
N ALA A 262 17.27 46.42 -11.98
CA ALA A 262 17.96 45.13 -12.00
C ALA A 262 18.52 44.75 -10.63
N THR A 263 19.02 45.72 -9.85
CA THR A 263 19.58 45.51 -8.51
C THR A 263 18.48 45.24 -7.46
N GLU A 264 17.34 45.92 -7.55
CA GLU A 264 16.19 45.70 -6.67
C GLU A 264 15.51 44.35 -6.94
N GLU A 265 15.38 43.94 -8.21
CA GLU A 265 14.86 42.61 -8.55
C GLU A 265 15.79 41.47 -8.09
N THR A 266 17.11 41.66 -8.16
CA THR A 266 18.05 40.67 -7.60
C THR A 266 17.96 40.61 -6.07
N TYR A 267 17.80 41.76 -5.40
CA TYR A 267 17.60 41.80 -3.96
C TYR A 267 16.33 41.07 -3.53
N ILE A 268 15.20 41.30 -4.20
CA ILE A 268 13.93 40.64 -3.89
C ILE A 268 14.03 39.13 -4.13
N LYS A 269 14.64 38.71 -5.24
CA LYS A 269 14.90 37.28 -5.49
C LYS A 269 15.77 36.67 -4.39
N SER A 270 16.81 37.36 -3.93
CA SER A 270 17.64 36.87 -2.82
C SER A 270 16.83 36.74 -1.51
N LEU A 271 15.92 37.68 -1.25
CA LEU A 271 15.04 37.66 -0.09
C LEU A 271 14.01 36.52 -0.18
N GLU A 272 13.46 36.26 -1.37
CA GLU A 272 12.58 35.12 -1.64
C GLU A 272 13.30 33.79 -1.40
N THR A 273 14.55 33.65 -1.88
CA THR A 273 15.36 32.44 -1.61
C THR A 273 15.66 32.26 -0.13
N GLU A 274 15.91 33.36 0.60
CA GLU A 274 16.14 33.30 2.05
C GLU A 274 14.87 32.95 2.82
N ILE A 275 13.70 33.42 2.36
CA ILE A 275 12.41 33.02 2.92
C ILE A 275 12.17 31.53 2.66
N GLU A 276 12.45 31.02 1.47
CA GLU A 276 12.29 29.60 1.13
C GLU A 276 13.19 28.70 2.01
N THR A 277 14.45 29.10 2.25
CA THR A 277 15.33 28.35 3.14
C THR A 277 14.86 28.40 4.60
N LEU A 278 14.37 29.55 5.07
CA LEU A 278 13.77 29.68 6.40
C LEU A 278 12.48 28.86 6.56
N GLU A 279 11.63 28.80 5.52
CA GLU A 279 10.45 27.95 5.52
C GLU A 279 10.79 26.46 5.57
N SER A 280 11.81 26.04 4.82
CA SER A 280 12.30 24.67 4.83
C SER A 280 12.80 24.28 6.23
N LEU A 281 13.63 25.15 6.83
CA LEU A 281 14.14 24.96 8.20
C LEU A 281 13.02 24.99 9.25
N GLY A 282 12.03 25.87 9.09
CA GLY A 282 10.86 25.92 9.97
C GLY A 282 10.00 24.65 9.90
N LYS A 283 9.82 24.08 8.70
CA LYS A 283 9.15 22.78 8.52
C LYS A 283 9.91 21.65 9.20
N GLU A 284 11.23 21.61 9.05
CA GLU A 284 12.08 20.59 9.68
C GLU A 284 12.02 20.67 11.22
N LEU A 285 12.16 21.88 11.78
CA LEU A 285 12.02 22.12 13.22
C LEU A 285 10.63 21.76 13.74
N PHE A 286 9.57 22.08 12.98
CA PHE A 286 8.21 21.73 13.36
C PHE A 286 8.00 20.22 13.40
N LEU A 287 8.49 19.49 12.40
CA LEU A 287 8.43 18.03 12.37
C LEU A 287 9.23 17.42 13.52
N GLU A 288 10.40 17.99 13.85
CA GLU A 288 11.21 17.53 14.98
C GLU A 288 10.51 17.75 16.34
N VAL A 289 9.89 18.91 16.56
CA VAL A 289 9.08 19.17 17.77
C VAL A 289 7.91 18.20 17.85
N HIS A 290 7.20 17.98 16.74
CA HIS A 290 6.09 17.04 16.67
C HIS A 290 6.55 15.62 17.01
N ASP A 291 7.65 15.14 16.40
CA ASP A 291 8.24 13.83 16.69
C ASP A 291 8.62 13.67 18.17
N MET A 292 9.23 14.70 18.76
CA MET A 292 9.65 14.69 20.17
C MET A 292 8.44 14.64 21.12
N ARG A 293 7.38 15.41 20.84
CA ARG A 293 6.13 15.37 21.61
C ARG A 293 5.41 14.04 21.46
N ASP A 294 5.38 13.46 20.27
CA ASP A 294 4.82 12.13 20.01
C ASP A 294 5.50 11.05 20.87
N VAL A 295 6.82 11.10 20.98
CA VAL A 295 7.61 10.19 21.84
C VAL A 295 7.27 10.41 23.32
N GLN A 296 7.15 11.66 23.76
CA GLN A 296 6.78 11.99 25.14
C GLN A 296 5.37 11.49 25.48
N GLU A 297 4.39 11.67 24.58
CA GLU A 297 3.04 11.16 24.75
C GLU A 297 2.99 9.64 24.82
N ARG A 298 3.78 8.94 23.99
CA ARG A 298 3.89 7.48 24.03
C ARG A 298 4.51 7.01 25.35
N SER A 299 5.54 7.69 25.84
CA SER A 299 6.12 7.44 27.17
C SER A 299 5.09 7.63 28.29
N ARG A 300 4.33 8.73 28.27
CA ARG A 300 3.24 8.95 29.24
C ARG A 300 2.16 7.88 29.13
N ARG A 301 1.78 7.48 27.92
CA ARG A 301 0.78 6.42 27.66
C ARG A 301 1.27 5.06 28.16
N SER A 302 2.57 4.77 28.05
CA SER A 302 3.17 3.51 28.54
C SER A 302 3.07 3.33 30.06
N ARG A 303 2.91 4.41 30.83
CA ARG A 303 2.70 4.36 32.29
C ARG A 303 1.29 3.93 32.68
N THR A 304 0.34 3.94 31.74
CA THR A 304 -1.04 3.49 31.99
C THR A 304 -1.15 1.97 31.88
N LEU A 305 -2.06 1.35 32.63
CA LEU A 305 -2.31 -0.11 32.52
C LEU A 305 -2.64 -0.54 31.10
N ARG A 306 -3.47 0.24 30.40
CA ARG A 306 -3.77 0.04 28.97
C ARG A 306 -2.47 0.06 28.15
N GLY A 307 -1.62 1.06 28.37
CA GLY A 307 -0.32 1.17 27.70
C GLY A 307 0.64 0.03 27.99
N GLN A 308 0.67 -0.49 29.22
CA GLN A 308 1.50 -1.65 29.58
C GLN A 308 1.06 -2.91 28.83
N VAL A 309 -0.25 -3.16 28.72
CA VAL A 309 -0.79 -4.29 27.93
C VAL A 309 -0.43 -4.13 26.45
N PHE A 310 -0.59 -2.94 25.87
CA PHE A 310 -0.19 -2.69 24.47
C PHE A 310 1.32 -2.82 24.26
N ASN A 311 2.14 -2.45 25.23
CA ASN A 311 3.59 -2.60 25.17
C ASN A 311 3.99 -4.08 25.21
N PHE A 312 3.37 -4.87 26.09
CA PHE A 312 3.54 -6.33 26.15
C PHE A 312 3.16 -7.00 24.83
N LEU A 313 2.00 -6.64 24.26
CA LEU A 313 1.58 -7.12 22.95
C LEU A 313 2.57 -6.70 21.84
N GLY A 314 3.11 -5.48 21.93
CA GLY A 314 4.15 -4.96 21.05
C GLY A 314 5.44 -5.80 21.10
N TYR A 315 5.88 -6.23 22.29
CA TYR A 315 7.03 -7.12 22.43
C TYR A 315 6.79 -8.50 21.80
N ILE A 316 5.62 -9.10 22.02
CA ILE A 316 5.25 -10.36 21.38
C ILE A 316 5.27 -10.23 19.86
N MET A 317 4.67 -9.16 19.33
CA MET A 317 4.61 -8.89 17.89
C MET A 317 6.01 -8.64 17.32
N SER A 318 6.87 -7.90 18.03
CA SER A 318 8.26 -7.69 17.67
C SER A 318 9.03 -9.02 17.59
N GLY A 319 8.87 -9.89 18.60
CA GLY A 319 9.45 -11.23 18.60
C GLY A 319 8.99 -12.07 17.40
N PHE A 320 7.70 -12.01 17.07
CA PHE A 320 7.15 -12.67 15.89
C PHE A 320 7.74 -12.11 14.58
N CYS A 321 7.90 -10.79 14.45
CA CYS A 321 8.53 -10.16 13.29
C CYS A 321 9.98 -10.61 13.09
N VAL A 322 10.78 -10.65 14.17
CA VAL A 322 12.17 -11.13 14.14
C VAL A 322 12.22 -12.61 13.77
N TYR A 323 11.37 -13.44 14.39
CA TYR A 323 11.27 -14.85 14.06
C TYR A 323 10.88 -15.08 12.59
N LYS A 324 9.87 -14.37 12.09
CA LYS A 324 9.42 -14.45 10.70
C LYS A 324 10.55 -14.04 9.75
N MET A 325 11.29 -12.99 10.07
CA MET A 325 12.43 -12.54 9.27
C MET A 325 13.55 -13.57 9.23
N PHE A 326 13.88 -14.18 10.37
CA PHE A 326 14.86 -15.25 10.47
C PHE A 326 14.44 -16.49 9.67
N MET A 327 13.20 -16.96 9.86
CA MET A 327 12.68 -18.12 9.13
C MET A 327 12.58 -17.88 7.62
N SER A 328 12.12 -16.70 7.19
CA SER A 328 12.10 -16.33 5.77
C SER A 328 13.50 -16.30 5.18
N THR A 329 14.50 -15.84 5.93
CA THR A 329 15.90 -15.86 5.49
C THR A 329 16.42 -17.28 5.33
N ILE A 330 16.14 -18.18 6.28
CA ILE A 330 16.47 -19.60 6.18
C ILE A 330 15.82 -20.23 4.94
N ASN A 331 14.54 -20.00 4.72
CA ASN A 331 13.82 -20.56 3.58
C ASN A 331 14.46 -20.13 2.24
N VAL A 332 14.86 -18.87 2.12
CA VAL A 332 15.51 -18.33 0.91
C VAL A 332 16.92 -18.92 0.73
N VAL A 333 17.72 -18.99 1.79
CA VAL A 333 19.11 -19.47 1.74
C VAL A 333 19.18 -20.98 1.45
N PHE A 334 18.38 -21.77 2.16
CA PHE A 334 18.41 -23.23 2.07
C PHE A 334 17.42 -23.81 1.05
N ARG A 335 16.67 -22.96 0.32
CA ARG A 335 15.63 -23.36 -0.65
C ARG A 335 14.71 -24.45 -0.09
N ARG A 336 14.23 -24.27 1.14
CA ARG A 336 13.39 -25.25 1.81
C ARG A 336 11.98 -25.23 1.19
N ASN A 337 11.53 -26.37 0.67
CA ASN A 337 10.15 -26.52 0.21
C ASN A 337 9.20 -26.66 1.41
N ARG A 338 8.09 -25.91 1.37
CA ARG A 338 7.03 -25.95 2.37
C ARG A 338 5.99 -26.99 1.93
N GLU A 339 6.29 -28.26 2.10
CA GLU A 339 5.42 -29.33 1.59
C GLU A 339 4.20 -29.60 2.49
N LYS A 340 4.32 -29.34 3.80
CA LYS A 340 3.26 -29.57 4.79
C LYS A 340 2.72 -28.24 5.32
N ASP A 341 1.41 -28.19 5.54
CA ASP A 341 0.75 -27.06 6.17
C ASP A 341 1.31 -26.88 7.61
N PRO A 342 1.52 -25.64 8.08
CA PRO A 342 2.16 -25.37 9.37
C PRO A 342 1.40 -25.98 10.56
N ILE A 343 0.09 -26.15 10.42
CA ILE A 343 -0.77 -26.79 11.43
C ILE A 343 -0.64 -28.30 11.36
N THR A 344 -0.60 -28.88 10.17
CA THR A 344 -0.41 -30.32 9.99
C THR A 344 0.94 -30.76 10.57
N ASP A 345 2.01 -29.98 10.32
CA ASP A 345 3.33 -30.19 10.94
C ASP A 345 3.31 -29.99 12.47
N ALA A 346 2.56 -28.99 12.98
CA ALA A 346 2.41 -28.77 14.42
C ALA A 346 1.59 -29.87 15.11
N ILE A 347 0.50 -30.32 14.50
CA ILE A 347 -0.36 -31.41 14.99
C ILE A 347 0.41 -32.73 14.94
N GLU A 348 1.17 -33.01 13.88
CA GLU A 348 2.03 -34.20 13.77
C GLU A 348 3.09 -34.23 14.88
N LYS A 349 3.75 -33.10 15.14
CA LYS A 349 4.70 -32.96 16.27
C LYS A 349 4.02 -33.10 17.62
N LEU A 350 2.81 -32.55 17.79
CA LEU A 350 2.06 -32.65 19.04
C LEU A 350 1.58 -34.09 19.31
N LEU A 351 1.10 -34.79 18.27
CA LEU A 351 0.71 -36.19 18.33
C LEU A 351 1.90 -37.12 18.61
N TYR A 352 3.09 -36.77 18.11
CA TYR A 352 4.32 -37.47 18.45
C TYR A 352 4.71 -37.32 19.93
N VAL A 353 4.46 -36.14 20.51
CA VAL A 353 4.80 -35.83 21.92
C VAL A 353 3.78 -36.40 22.91
N TRP A 354 2.50 -36.49 22.54
CA TRP A 354 1.44 -37.05 23.41
C TRP A 354 0.55 -38.10 22.73
N PRO A 355 1.01 -39.36 22.65
CA PRO A 355 0.26 -40.45 22.02
C PRO A 355 -1.08 -40.77 22.70
N SER A 356 -1.18 -40.58 24.02
CA SER A 356 -2.39 -40.86 24.81
C SER A 356 -3.56 -39.92 24.55
N LEU A 357 -3.31 -38.75 23.94
CA LEU A 357 -4.37 -37.81 23.53
C LEU A 357 -5.08 -38.26 22.24
N ALA A 358 -4.42 -39.06 21.41
CA ALA A 358 -4.92 -39.51 20.11
C ALA A 358 -6.04 -40.55 20.23
N GLU A 359 -6.02 -41.38 21.28
CA GLU A 359 -7.02 -42.43 21.50
C GLU A 359 -8.33 -41.92 22.15
N MET A 360 -8.29 -40.81 22.89
CA MET A 360 -9.49 -40.23 23.54
C MET A 360 -10.26 -39.26 22.64
N ILE A 361 -9.66 -38.81 21.54
CA ILE A 361 -10.19 -37.71 20.72
C ILE A 361 -10.53 -38.22 19.33
N ASN A 362 -11.72 -37.88 18.84
CA ASN A 362 -12.10 -38.12 17.45
C ASN A 362 -11.30 -37.18 16.52
N LEU A 363 -10.09 -37.61 16.16
CA LEU A 363 -9.09 -36.86 15.39
C LEU A 363 -9.65 -36.25 14.10
N ARG A 364 -10.61 -36.94 13.47
CA ARG A 364 -11.26 -36.47 12.25
C ARG A 364 -12.15 -35.25 12.50
N PHE A 365 -13.00 -35.30 13.53
CA PHE A 365 -13.87 -34.18 13.87
C PHE A 365 -13.09 -32.94 14.32
N ILE A 366 -12.04 -33.13 15.14
CA ILE A 366 -11.22 -32.02 15.62
C ILE A 366 -10.38 -31.41 14.48
N SER A 367 -9.81 -32.22 13.59
CA SER A 367 -9.04 -31.69 12.45
C SER A 367 -9.91 -30.91 11.47
N GLU A 368 -11.14 -31.36 11.22
CA GLU A 368 -12.11 -30.64 10.39
C GLU A 368 -12.51 -29.30 11.04
N PHE A 369 -12.91 -29.29 12.31
CA PHE A 369 -13.26 -28.06 13.04
C PHE A 369 -12.07 -27.10 13.20
N ALA A 370 -10.87 -27.63 13.48
CA ALA A 370 -9.65 -26.82 13.58
C ALA A 370 -9.28 -26.20 12.24
N SER A 371 -9.45 -26.93 11.12
CA SER A 371 -9.22 -26.39 9.78
C SER A 371 -10.22 -25.29 9.44
N LEU A 372 -11.50 -25.45 9.78
CA LEU A 372 -12.54 -24.43 9.59
C LEU A 372 -12.26 -23.18 10.44
N ALA A 373 -11.98 -23.37 11.73
CA ALA A 373 -11.67 -22.28 12.65
C ALA A 373 -10.41 -21.52 12.21
N PHE A 374 -9.37 -22.25 11.79
CA PHE A 374 -8.14 -21.64 11.31
C PHE A 374 -8.34 -20.83 10.03
N VAL A 375 -9.02 -21.40 9.03
CA VAL A 375 -9.29 -20.69 7.78
C VAL A 375 -10.17 -19.47 8.05
N GLY A 376 -11.21 -19.59 8.88
CA GLY A 376 -12.05 -18.46 9.28
C GLY A 376 -11.26 -17.34 9.97
N ILE A 377 -10.41 -17.68 10.93
CA ILE A 377 -9.51 -16.72 11.61
C ILE A 377 -8.53 -16.10 10.62
N LEU A 378 -7.98 -16.90 9.71
CA LEU A 378 -7.04 -16.45 8.69
C LEU A 378 -7.72 -15.47 7.73
N VAL A 379 -8.89 -15.80 7.18
CA VAL A 379 -9.69 -14.91 6.31
C VAL A 379 -10.04 -13.62 7.03
N PHE A 380 -10.53 -13.70 8.28
CA PHE A 380 -10.89 -12.52 9.06
C PHE A 380 -9.67 -11.63 9.34
N SER A 381 -8.56 -12.22 9.76
CA SER A 381 -7.31 -11.51 10.05
C SER A 381 -6.72 -10.85 8.81
N GLN A 382 -6.69 -11.58 7.67
CA GLN A 382 -6.22 -11.05 6.38
C GLN A 382 -7.09 -9.89 5.90
N THR A 383 -8.42 -10.05 5.94
CA THR A 383 -9.37 -9.03 5.52
C THR A 383 -9.24 -7.77 6.39
N ARG A 384 -9.23 -7.92 7.72
CA ARG A 384 -9.05 -6.79 8.65
C ARG A 384 -7.70 -6.11 8.46
N GLY A 385 -6.62 -6.90 8.38
CA GLY A 385 -5.27 -6.39 8.17
C GLY A 385 -5.15 -5.61 6.87
N PHE A 386 -5.75 -6.10 5.80
CA PHE A 386 -5.82 -5.42 4.53
C PHE A 386 -6.62 -4.12 4.61
N LEU A 387 -7.84 -4.13 5.15
CA LEU A 387 -8.67 -2.92 5.26
C LEU A 387 -7.98 -1.81 6.08
N LEU A 388 -7.30 -2.18 7.17
CA LEU A 388 -6.51 -1.21 7.94
C LEU A 388 -5.31 -0.67 7.15
N THR A 389 -4.64 -1.52 6.38
CA THR A 389 -3.52 -1.12 5.51
C THR A 389 -4.01 -0.20 4.38
N LEU A 390 -5.14 -0.53 3.78
CA LEU A 390 -5.85 0.24 2.77
C LEU A 390 -6.15 1.65 3.28
N VAL A 391 -6.72 1.79 4.49
CA VAL A 391 -7.01 3.11 5.09
C VAL A 391 -5.72 3.91 5.36
N LYS A 392 -4.63 3.25 5.77
CA LYS A 392 -3.33 3.91 5.97
C LYS A 392 -2.74 4.43 4.64
N ILE A 393 -2.70 3.57 3.61
CA ILE A 393 -2.22 3.94 2.27
C ILE A 393 -3.08 5.07 1.70
N PHE A 394 -4.40 4.96 1.83
CA PHE A 394 -5.34 5.97 1.38
C PHE A 394 -5.02 7.34 1.99
N ARG A 395 -4.92 7.44 3.32
CA ARG A 395 -4.61 8.71 3.98
C ARG A 395 -3.25 9.28 3.57
N ALA A 396 -2.23 8.42 3.45
CA ALA A 396 -0.90 8.86 3.02
C ALA A 396 -0.87 9.38 1.57
N TRP A 397 -1.70 8.83 0.67
CA TRP A 397 -1.69 9.19 -0.76
C TRP A 397 -2.72 10.27 -1.13
N SER A 398 -3.79 10.40 -0.33
CA SER A 398 -4.88 11.35 -0.54
C SER A 398 -4.46 12.83 -0.54
N SER A 399 -3.32 13.16 0.07
CA SER A 399 -2.78 14.53 0.08
C SER A 399 -1.98 14.89 -1.18
N THR A 400 -1.46 13.90 -1.90
CA THR A 400 -0.48 14.11 -2.98
C THR A 400 -1.06 13.82 -4.36
N VAL A 401 -2.03 12.92 -4.45
CA VAL A 401 -2.63 12.45 -5.71
C VAL A 401 -4.14 12.73 -5.69
N SER A 402 -4.74 12.90 -6.88
CA SER A 402 -6.18 13.11 -6.99
C SER A 402 -6.98 11.99 -6.32
N SER A 403 -8.09 12.35 -5.67
CA SER A 403 -8.93 11.38 -4.95
C SER A 403 -9.45 10.26 -5.86
N ASN A 404 -9.79 10.55 -7.12
CA ASN A 404 -10.27 9.55 -8.08
C ASN A 404 -9.18 8.52 -8.44
N SER A 405 -7.95 8.97 -8.66
CA SER A 405 -6.83 8.10 -8.99
C SER A 405 -6.42 7.25 -7.78
N VAL A 406 -6.47 7.81 -6.57
CA VAL A 406 -6.22 7.05 -5.33
C VAL A 406 -7.24 5.92 -5.15
N VAL A 407 -8.54 6.16 -5.38
CA VAL A 407 -9.59 5.10 -5.31
C VAL A 407 -9.28 3.93 -6.23
N LEU A 408 -8.93 4.23 -7.49
CA LEU A 408 -8.68 3.20 -8.50
C LEU A 408 -7.43 2.39 -8.19
N TRP A 409 -6.36 3.05 -7.71
CA TRP A 409 -5.16 2.36 -7.23
C TRP A 409 -5.50 1.44 -6.07
N LEU A 410 -6.32 1.90 -5.15
CA LEU A 410 -6.77 1.13 -4.02
C LEU A 410 -7.57 -0.11 -4.44
N ALA A 411 -8.50 0.05 -5.39
CA ALA A 411 -9.27 -1.05 -5.95
C ALA A 411 -8.38 -2.09 -6.65
N HIS A 412 -7.32 -1.63 -7.32
CA HIS A 412 -6.36 -2.48 -8.02
C HIS A 412 -5.47 -3.26 -7.04
N LEU A 413 -4.88 -2.58 -6.05
CA LEU A 413 -4.08 -3.21 -4.99
C LEU A 413 -4.90 -4.19 -4.16
N MET A 414 -6.17 -3.84 -3.89
CA MET A 414 -7.12 -4.71 -3.22
C MET A 414 -7.36 -6.00 -3.99
N GLY A 415 -7.70 -5.91 -5.27
CA GLY A 415 -7.95 -7.10 -6.07
C GLY A 415 -6.73 -8.02 -6.14
N MET A 416 -5.54 -7.46 -6.35
CA MET A 416 -4.30 -8.23 -6.33
C MET A 416 -4.07 -8.89 -4.96
N TYR A 417 -4.32 -8.18 -3.87
CA TYR A 417 -4.20 -8.72 -2.52
C TYR A 417 -5.13 -9.93 -2.33
N PHE A 418 -6.43 -9.78 -2.57
CA PHE A 418 -7.37 -10.85 -2.29
C PHE A 418 -7.15 -12.10 -3.15
N VAL A 419 -6.83 -11.93 -4.43
CA VAL A 419 -6.50 -13.04 -5.34
C VAL A 419 -5.24 -13.78 -4.86
N SER A 420 -4.17 -13.07 -4.49
CA SER A 420 -2.95 -13.68 -3.95
C SER A 420 -3.16 -14.36 -2.59
N SER A 421 -3.96 -13.76 -1.71
CA SER A 421 -4.24 -14.32 -0.38
C SER A 421 -5.02 -15.62 -0.50
N PHE A 422 -5.97 -15.69 -1.44
CA PHE A 422 -6.69 -16.92 -1.75
C PHE A 422 -5.73 -18.04 -2.22
N VAL A 423 -4.79 -17.73 -3.12
CA VAL A 423 -3.77 -18.69 -3.59
C VAL A 423 -2.87 -19.18 -2.44
N LEU A 424 -2.39 -18.28 -1.59
CA LEU A 424 -1.53 -18.63 -0.45
C LEU A 424 -2.28 -19.38 0.66
N MET A 425 -3.55 -19.03 0.90
CA MET A 425 -4.38 -19.64 1.94
C MET A 425 -4.60 -21.14 1.69
N ARG A 426 -4.60 -21.55 0.43
CA ARG A 426 -4.83 -22.93 0.02
C ARG A 426 -3.86 -23.94 0.64
N MET A 427 -2.61 -23.55 0.90
CA MET A 427 -1.64 -24.39 1.64
C MET A 427 -1.92 -24.46 3.15
N ASN A 428 -3.12 -24.07 3.59
CA ASN A 428 -3.58 -24.29 4.94
C ASN A 428 -4.92 -25.05 4.98
N LEU A 429 -5.41 -25.49 3.82
CA LEU A 429 -6.62 -26.28 3.68
C LEU A 429 -6.28 -27.77 3.64
N ASN A 430 -7.15 -28.59 4.24
CA ASN A 430 -7.04 -30.05 4.18
C ASN A 430 -7.01 -30.55 2.72
N ALA A 431 -6.37 -31.69 2.47
CA ALA A 431 -6.09 -32.23 1.13
C ALA A 431 -7.34 -32.38 0.25
N THR A 432 -8.49 -32.75 0.83
CA THR A 432 -9.77 -32.90 0.10
C THR A 432 -10.33 -31.58 -0.42
N HIS A 433 -10.27 -30.52 0.38
CA HIS A 433 -10.68 -29.16 -0.02
C HIS A 433 -9.68 -28.55 -1.01
N ARG A 434 -8.39 -28.87 -0.82
CA ARG A 434 -7.32 -28.45 -1.72
C ARG A 434 -7.52 -28.96 -3.14
N GLN A 435 -7.90 -30.24 -3.31
CA GLN A 435 -8.18 -30.86 -4.61
C GLN A 435 -9.35 -30.18 -5.35
N ARG A 436 -10.43 -29.83 -4.64
CA ARG A 436 -11.57 -29.12 -5.25
C ARG A 436 -11.20 -27.72 -5.76
N ILE A 437 -10.22 -27.08 -5.12
CA ILE A 437 -9.66 -25.80 -5.56
C ILE A 437 -8.68 -26.00 -6.73
N ASP A 438 -7.88 -27.08 -6.72
CA ASP A 438 -7.03 -27.49 -7.86
C ASP A 438 -7.83 -27.67 -9.15
N GLU A 439 -9.02 -28.25 -9.09
CA GLU A 439 -9.87 -28.45 -10.26
C GLU A 439 -10.29 -27.13 -10.93
N VAL A 440 -10.34 -26.03 -10.17
CA VAL A 440 -10.78 -24.72 -10.67
C VAL A 440 -9.62 -23.85 -11.12
N LEU A 441 -8.53 -23.76 -10.35
CA LEU A 441 -7.35 -23.00 -10.77
C LEU A 441 -6.49 -23.76 -11.78
N GLY A 442 -6.59 -25.10 -11.76
CA GLY A 442 -5.68 -26.02 -12.41
C GLY A 442 -4.40 -26.25 -11.60
N ASP A 443 -3.59 -27.19 -12.07
CA ASP A 443 -2.32 -27.54 -11.45
C ASP A 443 -1.34 -26.37 -11.60
N ILE A 444 -1.15 -25.64 -10.51
CA ILE A 444 -0.24 -24.50 -10.40
C ILE A 444 0.76 -24.88 -9.30
N GLU A 445 2.07 -24.77 -9.52
CA GLU A 445 3.03 -25.08 -8.47
C GLU A 445 3.06 -23.99 -7.38
N PHE A 446 2.39 -24.25 -6.26
CA PHE A 446 2.22 -23.26 -5.17
C PHE A 446 3.51 -22.94 -4.41
N ASN A 447 4.47 -23.87 -4.39
CA ASN A 447 5.79 -23.68 -3.78
C ASN A 447 6.51 -22.46 -4.35
N VAL A 448 6.28 -22.17 -5.63
CA VAL A 448 6.84 -21.02 -6.34
C VAL A 448 6.39 -19.71 -5.69
N TYR A 449 5.11 -19.57 -5.34
CA TYR A 449 4.56 -18.34 -4.73
C TYR A 449 5.12 -18.08 -3.34
N HIS A 450 5.22 -19.12 -2.50
CA HIS A 450 5.85 -18.97 -1.19
C HIS A 450 7.32 -18.62 -1.28
N ARG A 451 8.03 -19.18 -2.27
CA ARG A 451 9.42 -18.82 -2.53
C ARG A 451 9.55 -17.36 -2.97
N TYR A 452 8.73 -16.89 -3.91
CA TYR A 452 8.74 -15.47 -4.30
C TYR A 452 8.34 -14.55 -3.15
N PHE A 453 7.36 -14.96 -2.34
CA PHE A 453 6.99 -14.23 -1.13
C PHE A 453 8.20 -14.07 -0.20
N ASP A 454 8.88 -15.16 0.16
CA ASP A 454 10.00 -15.13 1.10
C ASP A 454 11.20 -14.35 0.52
N ILE A 455 11.50 -14.48 -0.79
CA ILE A 455 12.56 -13.72 -1.46
C ILE A 455 12.27 -12.21 -1.42
N THR A 456 11.08 -11.80 -1.86
CA THR A 456 10.70 -10.39 -1.89
C THR A 456 10.59 -9.82 -0.48
N PHE A 457 10.10 -10.61 0.48
CA PHE A 457 10.01 -10.21 1.89
C PHE A 457 11.39 -9.90 2.46
N VAL A 458 12.38 -10.79 2.26
CA VAL A 458 13.75 -10.58 2.74
C VAL A 458 14.37 -9.36 2.07
N LEU A 459 14.21 -9.20 0.75
CA LEU A 459 14.73 -8.04 0.02
C LEU A 459 14.13 -6.73 0.55
N SER A 460 12.82 -6.69 0.78
CA SER A 460 12.12 -5.53 1.33
C SER A 460 12.55 -5.23 2.78
N ALA A 461 12.72 -6.26 3.60
CA ALA A 461 13.22 -6.10 4.97
C ALA A 461 14.64 -5.54 4.99
N LEU A 462 15.55 -6.07 4.16
CA LEU A 462 16.92 -5.56 4.04
C LEU A 462 16.96 -4.10 3.58
N CYS A 463 16.14 -3.75 2.57
CA CYS A 463 16.02 -2.37 2.12
C CYS A 463 15.49 -1.45 3.24
N SER A 464 14.49 -1.90 4.00
CA SER A 464 13.92 -1.14 5.12
C SER A 464 14.92 -0.94 6.26
N ILE A 465 15.71 -1.97 6.60
CA ILE A 465 16.81 -1.86 7.57
C ILE A 465 17.86 -0.87 7.06
N GLY A 466 18.24 -0.94 5.79
CA GLY A 466 19.18 -0.01 5.16
C GLY A 466 18.70 1.45 5.22
N ILE A 467 17.43 1.70 4.89
CA ILE A 467 16.83 3.05 4.97
C ILE A 467 16.84 3.56 6.41
N LEU A 468 16.42 2.75 7.39
CA LEU A 468 16.47 3.15 8.80
C LEU A 468 17.90 3.42 9.28
N GLY A 469 18.88 2.62 8.83
CA GLY A 469 20.29 2.83 9.10
C GLY A 469 20.81 4.16 8.56
N LEU A 470 20.50 4.48 7.30
CA LEU A 470 20.86 5.75 6.66
C LEU A 470 20.20 6.94 7.35
N LEU A 471 18.93 6.84 7.73
CA LEU A 471 18.23 7.89 8.46
C LEU A 471 18.86 8.16 9.84
N LYS A 472 19.27 7.11 10.56
CA LYS A 472 19.97 7.25 11.84
C LYS A 472 21.36 7.85 11.66
N PHE A 473 22.12 7.40 10.66
CA PHE A 473 23.45 7.94 10.36
C PHE A 473 23.38 9.42 9.96
N SER A 474 22.41 9.79 9.11
CA SER A 474 22.18 11.18 8.71
C SER A 474 21.81 12.07 9.91
N LYS A 475 20.90 11.62 10.79
CA LYS A 475 20.57 12.35 12.02
C LYS A 475 21.78 12.50 12.95
N ALA A 476 22.57 11.45 13.15
CA ALA A 476 23.77 11.49 13.99
C ALA A 476 24.83 12.47 13.46
N SER A 477 25.08 12.47 12.14
CA SER A 477 25.99 13.41 11.48
C SER A 477 25.55 14.86 11.64
N ARG A 478 24.24 15.15 11.58
CA ARG A 478 23.69 16.48 11.82
C ARG A 478 23.88 16.95 13.27
N THR A 479 23.63 16.06 14.24
CA THR A 479 23.83 16.40 15.66
C THR A 479 25.30 16.62 16.02
N GLN A 480 26.23 15.86 15.40
CA GLN A 480 27.65 15.99 15.68
C GLN A 480 28.23 17.33 15.18
N ASN A 481 27.71 17.86 14.07
CA ASN A 481 28.10 19.19 13.58
C ASN A 481 27.58 20.33 14.48
N ASP A 482 26.38 20.22 15.05
CA ASP A 482 25.80 21.27 15.91
C ASP A 482 26.55 21.40 17.26
N TYR A 483 27.06 20.31 17.86
CA TYR A 483 27.84 20.41 19.11
C TYR A 483 29.25 20.99 18.89
N SER A 484 29.91 20.70 17.76
CA SER A 484 31.25 21.24 17.49
C SER A 484 31.27 22.74 17.14
N ALA A 485 30.12 23.30 16.76
CA ALA A 485 29.97 24.73 16.47
C ALA A 485 29.71 25.57 17.73
N HIS A 486 29.33 24.96 18.86
CA HIS A 486 29.03 25.66 20.10
C HIS A 486 30.25 25.94 21.00
N ASP A 487 31.43 25.38 20.69
CA ASP A 487 32.70 25.68 21.39
C ASP A 487 33.50 26.85 20.78
N LYS A 488 32.92 27.60 19.83
CA LYS A 488 33.60 28.72 19.13
C LYS A 488 32.89 30.06 19.21
N PHE A 489 32.24 30.34 20.33
CA PHE A 489 31.97 31.73 20.71
C PHE A 489 32.57 31.98 22.11
N PRO A 490 33.50 32.94 22.26
CA PRO A 490 33.99 33.35 23.57
C PRO A 490 32.89 34.02 24.40
#